data_AF-A0A348WIP9-F1
#
_entry.id   AF-A0A348WIP9-F1
#
_cell.length_a   1.000
_cell.length_b   1.000
_cell.length_c   1.000
_cell.angle_alpha   90.00
_cell.angle_beta   90.00
_cell.angle_gamma   90.00
#
_symmetry.space_group_name_H-M   'P 1'
#
loop_
_entity.id
_entity.type
_entity.pdbx_description
1 polymer ?
#
loop_
_entity_poly.entity_id
_entity_poly.type
_entity_poly.pdbx_seq_one_letter_code
_entity_poly.pdbx_strand_id
1 'polypeptide(L)'
;CEIEEGGEWVTYQEGTLAAIRPLAELLSGSGLGGNAAMLCGTLGARGGVRPAARYRMSLSDPKTGEAIRLGYAVRVLPIVA
;
A
#
# COMPACT_ATOMS: atom_id res chain seq x y z
N CYS A 1 -3.51 -3.45 5.55
CA CYS A 1 -3.89 -2.04 5.35
C CYS A 1 -5.32 -1.85 5.82
N GLU A 2 -5.59 -0.73 6.47
CA GLU A 2 -6.89 -0.37 6.99
C GLU A 2 -7.21 1.07 6.63
N ILE A 3 -8.49 1.36 6.49
CA ILE A 3 -8.98 2.72 6.28
C ILE A 3 -10.12 3.02 7.25
N GLU A 4 -10.36 4.31 7.51
CA GLU A 4 -11.44 4.74 8.40
C GLU A 4 -12.76 4.89 7.62
N GLU A 5 -13.79 4.16 8.03
CA GLU A 5 -15.15 4.21 7.50
C GLU A 5 -16.15 4.28 8.64
N GLY A 6 -17.05 5.28 8.62
CA GLY A 6 -18.05 5.43 9.69
C GLY A 6 -17.47 5.64 11.09
N GLY A 7 -16.21 6.08 11.20
CA GLY A 7 -15.50 6.21 12.48
C GLY A 7 -14.81 4.93 12.97
N GLU A 8 -14.85 3.85 12.19
CA GLU A 8 -14.21 2.58 12.50
C GLU A 8 -13.06 2.28 11.53
N TRP A 9 -12.06 1.54 12.01
CA TRP A 9 -10.99 1.02 11.15
C TRP A 9 -11.42 -0.30 10.54
N VAL A 10 -11.44 -0.36 9.22
CA VAL A 10 -11.80 -1.57 8.48
C VAL A 10 -10.62 -2.09 7.68
N THR A 11 -10.48 -3.42 7.60
CA THR A 11 -9.46 -4.05 6.76
C THR A 11 -9.74 -3.76 5.29
N TYR A 12 -8.82 -3.04 4.66
CA TYR A 12 -8.92 -2.63 3.26
C TYR A 12 -8.17 -3.57 2.33
N GLN A 13 -6.93 -3.93 2.69
CA GLN A 13 -6.09 -4.87 1.95
C GLN A 13 -5.30 -5.73 2.94
N GLU A 14 -5.14 -7.01 2.64
CA GLU A 14 -4.44 -7.95 3.52
C GLU A 14 -3.92 -9.12 2.71
N GLY A 15 -2.70 -9.56 2.99
CA GLY A 15 -2.06 -10.65 2.28
C GLY A 15 -0.54 -10.55 2.34
N THR A 16 0.12 -11.50 1.68
CA THR A 16 1.58 -11.58 1.63
C THR A 16 2.12 -10.90 0.37
N LEU A 17 3.39 -10.48 0.40
CA LEU A 17 4.07 -9.99 -0.79
C LEU A 17 4.25 -11.07 -1.87
N ALA A 18 4.04 -12.36 -1.55
CA ALA A 18 4.08 -13.44 -2.55
C ALA A 18 2.93 -13.35 -3.57
N ALA A 19 1.85 -12.62 -3.26
CA ALA A 19 0.78 -12.33 -4.21
C ALA A 19 1.14 -11.20 -5.20
N ILE A 20 2.27 -10.52 -5.00
CA ILE A 20 2.80 -9.50 -5.89
C ILE A 20 3.82 -10.14 -6.82
N ARG A 21 3.90 -9.67 -8.07
CA ARG A 21 4.85 -10.20 -9.06
C ARG A 21 6.29 -10.16 -8.51
N PRO A 22 7.10 -11.22 -8.69
CA PRO A 22 8.44 -11.29 -8.10
C PRO A 22 9.32 -10.08 -8.46
N LEU A 23 9.86 -9.42 -7.44
CA LEU A 23 10.68 -8.21 -7.59
C LEU A 23 11.91 -8.43 -8.48
N ALA A 24 12.57 -9.59 -8.35
CA ALA A 24 13.78 -9.90 -9.09
C ALA A 24 13.55 -9.93 -10.60
N GLU A 25 12.41 -10.46 -11.05
CA GLU A 25 12.02 -10.48 -12.46
C GLU A 25 11.68 -9.09 -12.99
N LEU A 26 11.01 -8.27 -12.17
CA LEU A 26 10.72 -6.89 -12.54
C LEU A 26 12.01 -6.09 -12.67
N LEU A 27 12.94 -6.23 -11.71
CA LEU A 27 14.19 -5.49 -11.66
C LEU A 27 15.09 -5.81 -12.86
N SER A 28 15.26 -7.09 -13.19
CA SER A 28 16.16 -7.52 -14.28
C SER A 28 15.74 -6.96 -15.65
N GLY A 29 14.44 -6.77 -15.88
CA GLY A 29 13.90 -6.20 -17.12
C GLY A 29 13.74 -4.68 -17.11
N SER A 30 14.02 -4.00 -15.99
CA SER A 30 13.61 -2.60 -15.80
C SER A 30 14.60 -1.55 -16.32
N GLY A 31 15.89 -1.87 -16.41
CA GLY A 31 16.94 -0.91 -16.76
C GLY A 31 17.10 0.26 -15.76
N LEU A 32 16.55 0.14 -14.54
CA LEU A 32 16.60 1.20 -13.54
C LEU A 32 18.04 1.49 -13.08
N GLY A 33 18.39 2.78 -13.06
CA GLY A 33 19.65 3.28 -12.50
C GLY A 33 19.57 3.63 -11.02
N GLY A 34 20.63 4.24 -10.49
CA GLY A 34 20.65 4.75 -9.12
C GLY A 34 19.55 5.79 -8.85
N ASN A 35 19.06 5.84 -7.61
CA ASN A 35 17.97 6.72 -7.16
C ASN A 35 16.60 6.49 -7.84
N ALA A 36 16.42 5.37 -8.52
CA ALA A 36 15.11 4.97 -9.03
C ALA A 36 14.27 4.24 -7.96
N ALA A 37 12.95 4.30 -8.11
CA ALA A 37 12.01 3.53 -7.31
C ALA A 37 11.09 2.71 -8.24
N MET A 38 10.82 1.47 -7.88
CA MET A 38 9.91 0.58 -8.59
C MET A 38 8.64 0.36 -7.77
N LEU A 39 7.49 0.65 -8.35
CA LEU A 39 6.16 0.39 -7.77
C LEU A 39 5.65 -0.95 -8.29
N CYS A 40 5.64 -1.98 -7.45
CA CYS A 40 5.43 -3.37 -7.87
C CYS A 40 3.95 -3.81 -7.87
N GLY A 41 3.02 -2.87 -7.72
CA GLY A 41 1.59 -3.15 -7.58
C GLY A 41 1.14 -3.23 -6.13
N THR A 42 -0.11 -3.68 -5.94
CA THR A 42 -0.79 -3.72 -4.64
C THR A 42 -1.73 -4.93 -4.56
N LEU A 43 -2.15 -5.27 -3.35
CA LEU A 43 -3.14 -6.33 -3.13
C LEU A 43 -4.54 -5.88 -3.53
N GLY A 44 -5.45 -6.81 -3.79
CA GLY A 44 -6.85 -6.48 -4.06
C GLY A 44 -7.50 -5.76 -2.86
N ALA A 45 -8.18 -4.64 -3.14
CA ALA A 45 -8.97 -3.93 -2.14
C ALA A 45 -10.26 -4.70 -1.85
N ARG A 46 -10.54 -4.96 -0.57
CA ARG A 46 -11.80 -5.54 -0.11
C ARG A 46 -12.93 -4.55 -0.40
N GLY A 47 -13.89 -4.96 -1.23
CA GLY A 47 -15.00 -4.09 -1.66
C GLY A 47 -14.63 -3.06 -2.74
N GLY A 48 -13.47 -3.21 -3.38
CA GLY A 48 -13.03 -2.31 -4.45
C GLY A 48 -12.34 -1.03 -3.97
N VAL A 49 -11.76 -0.28 -4.91
CA VAL A 49 -11.04 0.97 -4.62
C VAL A 49 -12.04 2.08 -4.33
N ARG A 50 -11.88 2.75 -3.18
CA ARG A 50 -12.81 3.78 -2.69
C ARG A 50 -12.12 4.77 -1.74
N PRO A 51 -12.62 6.02 -1.64
CA PRO A 51 -12.00 7.05 -0.80
C PRO A 51 -12.18 6.78 0.70
N ALA A 52 -11.25 7.30 1.51
CA ALA A 52 -11.37 7.36 2.96
C ALA A 52 -10.63 8.59 3.52
N ALA A 53 -11.07 9.06 4.69
CA ALA A 53 -10.48 10.22 5.34
C ALA A 53 -9.11 9.93 5.96
N ARG A 54 -8.88 8.67 6.36
CA ARG A 54 -7.63 8.21 6.97
C ARG A 54 -7.26 6.82 6.48
N TYR A 55 -5.96 6.59 6.42
CA TYR A 55 -5.37 5.33 5.97
C TYR A 55 -4.24 4.94 6.91
N ARG A 56 -4.12 3.65 7.20
CA ARG A 56 -2.94 3.07 7.86
C ARG A 56 -2.54 1.74 7.25
N MET A 57 -1.25 1.44 7.23
CA MET A 57 -0.72 0.14 6.82
C MET A 57 0.45 -0.28 7.70
N SER A 58 0.66 -1.59 7.76
CA SER A 58 1.87 -2.19 8.29
C SER A 58 2.36 -3.27 7.33
N LEU A 59 3.67 -3.36 7.17
CA LEU A 59 4.36 -4.49 6.59
C LEU A 59 5.22 -5.10 7.69
N SER A 60 4.99 -6.37 8.00
CA SER A 60 5.69 -7.09 9.06
C SER A 60 6.52 -8.21 8.47
N ASP A 61 7.73 -8.42 8.99
CA ASP A 61 8.52 -9.61 8.71
C ASP A 61 8.24 -10.67 9.79
N PRO A 62 7.60 -11.81 9.44
CA PRO A 62 7.26 -12.84 10.41
C PRO A 62 8.49 -13.55 11.02
N LYS A 63 9.68 -13.43 10.41
CA LYS A 63 10.90 -14.07 10.93
C LYS A 63 11.55 -13.25 12.04
N THR A 64 11.56 -11.93 11.89
CA THR A 64 12.21 -11.01 12.82
C THR A 64 11.22 -10.36 13.79
N GLY A 65 9.95 -10.29 13.43
CA GLY A 65 8.92 -9.57 14.18
C GLY A 65 8.92 -8.06 13.94
N GLU A 66 9.87 -7.56 13.15
CA GLU A 66 9.97 -6.14 12.81
C GLU A 66 8.83 -5.70 11.88
N ALA A 67 8.45 -4.42 11.99
CA ALA A 67 7.37 -3.88 11.17
C ALA A 67 7.58 -2.41 10.81
N ILE A 68 7.38 -2.10 9.53
CA ILE A 68 7.29 -0.73 9.02
C ILE A 68 5.81 -0.34 9.01
N ARG A 69 5.51 0.84 9.54
CA ARG A 69 4.14 1.36 9.62
C ARG A 69 4.06 2.72 8.96
N LEU A 70 2.93 2.97 8.30
CA LEU A 70 2.59 4.24 7.65
C LEU A 70 1.15 4.59 8.01
N GLY A 71 0.90 5.87 8.30
CA GLY A 71 -0.44 6.40 8.45
C GLY A 71 -0.53 7.84 7.95
N TYR A 72 -1.65 8.20 7.35
CA TYR A 72 -1.92 9.57 6.92
C TYR A 72 -3.42 9.89 6.96
N ALA A 73 -3.73 11.18 7.05
CA ALA A 73 -5.07 11.73 6.84
C ALA A 73 -5.10 12.45 5.49
N VAL A 74 -6.22 12.32 4.77
CA VAL A 74 -6.41 12.94 3.46
C VAL A 74 -6.85 14.39 3.64
N ARG A 75 -6.15 15.33 2.99
CA ARG A 75 -6.64 16.69 2.78
C ARG A 75 -7.23 16.80 1.38
N VAL A 76 -8.55 16.90 1.29
CA VAL A 76 -9.25 17.09 0.01
C VAL A 76 -8.93 18.48 -0.53
N LEU A 77 -8.43 18.54 -1.76
CA LEU A 77 -8.13 19.79 -2.45
C LEU A 77 -9.37 20.31 -3.18
N PRO A 78 -9.56 21.64 -3.31
CA PRO A 78 -10.66 22.19 -4.07
C PRO A 78 -10.56 21.81 -5.56
N ILE A 79 -11.70 21.62 -6.21
CA ILE A 79 -11.77 21.50 -7.67
C ILE A 79 -11.56 22.91 -8.24
N VAL A 80 -10.58 23.06 -9.13
CA VAL A 80 -10.34 24.30 -9.89
C VAL A 80 -10.85 24.06 -11.30
N ALA A 81 -11.75 24.93 -11.77
CA ALA A 81 -12.35 24.89 -13.10
C ALA A 81 -11.58 25.78 -14.09
#